data_AF-A0A6N7NXA1-F1
#
_entry.id   AF-A0A6N7NXA1-F1
#
_cell.length_a   1.000
_cell.length_b   1.000
_cell.length_c   1.000
_cell.angle_alpha   90.00
_cell.angle_beta   90.00
_cell.angle_gamma   90.00
#
_symmetry.space_group_name_H-M   'P 1'
#
loop_
_entity.id
_entity.type
_entity.pdbx_description
1 polymer ?
#
loop_
_entity_poly.entity_id
_entity_poly.type
_entity_poly.pdbx_seq_one_letter_code
_entity_poly.pdbx_strand_id
1 'polypeptide(L)'
;MTEYQIPGRVPDDSTPRDAISNYWRERYTAEPYYDDQLFFEDYEPAYRIGHAARAQDMIRAYEQVEAELESRWANERGRSRLDWAQARNAVRRGWEEAQLADPRLAR
;
A
#
# COMPACT_ATOMS: atom_id res chain seq x y z
N MET A 1 -14.30 36.26 24.88
CA MET A 1 -13.49 35.16 25.43
C MET A 1 -13.06 34.32 24.24
N THR A 2 -11.77 34.22 24.03
CA THR A 2 -11.10 33.72 22.82
C THR A 2 -11.29 32.21 22.69
N GLU A 3 -12.10 31.80 21.71
CA GLU A 3 -12.20 30.42 21.26
C GLU A 3 -11.07 30.14 20.28
N TYR A 4 -9.98 29.56 20.78
CA TYR A 4 -9.07 28.78 19.96
C TYR A 4 -9.78 27.46 19.61
N GLN A 5 -9.89 27.09 18.32
CA GLN A 5 -9.21 25.91 17.75
C GLN A 5 -9.56 25.65 16.26
N ILE A 6 -8.69 26.18 15.38
CA ILE A 6 -8.16 25.61 14.12
C ILE A 6 -9.14 25.40 12.91
N PRO A 7 -8.89 26.10 11.78
CA PRO A 7 -9.54 25.86 10.49
C PRO A 7 -8.88 24.70 9.73
N GLY A 8 -9.67 23.77 9.18
CA GLY A 8 -9.18 22.79 8.22
C GLY A 8 -9.72 21.37 8.44
N ARG A 9 -10.98 21.13 8.09
CA ARG A 9 -11.43 19.78 7.76
C ARG A 9 -11.39 19.65 6.24
N VAL A 10 -10.19 19.44 5.69
CA VAL A 10 -10.08 18.84 4.36
C VAL A 10 -10.79 17.48 4.45
N PRO A 11 -11.69 17.12 3.53
CA PRO A 11 -12.23 15.76 3.50
C PRO A 11 -11.05 14.80 3.33
N ASP A 12 -10.86 14.02 4.39
CA ASP A 12 -10.01 12.86 4.61
C ASP A 12 -9.55 12.10 3.34
N ASP A 13 -8.68 12.67 2.50
CA ASP A 13 -8.00 11.92 1.42
C ASP A 13 -7.09 10.80 1.99
N SER A 14 -6.91 10.81 3.33
CA SER A 14 -6.20 9.78 4.09
C SER A 14 -7.03 8.52 4.37
N THR A 15 -8.36 8.53 4.23
CA THR A 15 -9.20 7.35 4.58
C THR A 15 -8.73 6.04 3.95
N PRO A 16 -8.44 5.97 2.62
CA PRO A 16 -7.98 4.71 2.04
C PRO A 16 -6.56 4.38 2.45
N ARG A 17 -5.71 5.39 2.66
CA ARG A 17 -4.31 5.24 3.04
C ARG A 17 -4.19 4.62 4.44
N ASP A 18 -4.88 5.22 5.41
CA ASP A 18 -4.95 4.74 6.79
C ASP A 18 -5.66 3.39 6.88
N ALA A 19 -6.72 3.14 6.12
CA ALA A 19 -7.39 1.85 6.11
C ALA A 19 -6.47 0.71 5.62
N ILE A 20 -5.74 0.92 4.53
CA ILE A 20 -4.74 -0.03 4.02
C ILE A 20 -3.63 -0.21 5.07
N SER A 21 -3.11 0.89 5.61
CA SER A 21 -2.04 0.83 6.61
C SER A 21 -2.43 0.04 7.85
N ASN A 22 -3.62 0.30 8.40
CA ASN A 22 -4.10 -0.38 9.60
C ASN A 22 -4.37 -1.87 9.35
N TYR A 23 -4.95 -2.21 8.19
CA TYR A 23 -5.19 -3.60 7.79
C TYR A 23 -3.89 -4.41 7.69
N TRP A 24 -2.86 -3.82 7.07
CA TRP A 24 -1.57 -4.47 6.88
C TRP A 24 -0.71 -4.46 8.13
N ARG A 25 -0.83 -3.46 9.01
CA ARG A 25 -0.10 -3.39 10.29
C ARG A 25 -0.28 -4.64 11.14
N GLU A 26 -1.43 -5.28 11.08
CA GLU A 26 -1.71 -6.50 11.87
C GLU A 26 -1.34 -7.79 11.12
N ARG A 27 -1.13 -7.72 9.80
CA ARG A 27 -0.93 -8.89 8.92
C ARG A 27 0.48 -9.04 8.39
N TYR A 28 1.21 -7.94 8.23
CA TYR A 28 2.53 -7.93 7.59
C TYR A 28 3.55 -8.81 8.33
N THR A 29 3.39 -9.00 9.63
CA THR A 29 4.24 -9.89 10.46
C THR A 29 4.00 -11.37 10.20
N ALA A 30 2.84 -11.74 9.65
CA ALA A 30 2.49 -13.11 9.30
C ALA A 30 2.98 -13.48 7.88
N GLU A 31 3.51 -12.52 7.12
CA GLU A 31 3.96 -12.75 5.77
C GLU A 31 5.33 -13.45 5.75
N PRO A 32 5.57 -14.36 4.78
CA PRO A 32 6.79 -15.16 4.72
C PRO A 32 8.05 -14.35 4.39
N TYR A 33 7.88 -13.12 3.91
CA TYR A 33 8.95 -12.17 3.59
C TYR A 33 9.09 -11.07 4.66
N TYR A 34 8.42 -11.23 5.80
CA TYR A 34 8.60 -10.37 6.96
C TYR A 34 10.01 -10.51 7.52
N ASP A 35 10.61 -9.37 7.86
CA ASP A 35 11.90 -9.28 8.50
C ASP A 35 11.77 -8.49 9.81
N ASP A 36 12.26 -9.05 10.91
CA ASP A 36 12.21 -8.42 12.24
C ASP A 36 13.07 -7.14 12.31
N GLN A 37 14.04 -6.97 11.40
CA GLN A 37 14.84 -5.76 11.31
C GLN A 37 14.12 -4.60 10.62
N LEU A 38 12.96 -4.85 10.00
CA LEU A 38 12.19 -3.90 9.23
C LEU A 38 10.89 -3.54 9.94
N PHE A 39 10.51 -2.27 9.86
CA PHE A 39 9.30 -1.78 10.50
C PHE A 39 8.16 -1.68 9.50
N PHE A 40 6.93 -1.63 10.02
CA PHE A 40 5.75 -1.43 9.18
C PHE A 40 5.90 -0.21 8.25
N GLU A 41 6.56 0.86 8.70
CA GLU A 41 6.83 2.07 7.92
C GLU A 41 7.65 1.82 6.64
N ASP A 42 8.50 0.78 6.64
CA ASP A 42 9.23 0.36 5.45
C ASP A 42 8.29 -0.34 4.46
N TYR A 43 7.38 -1.17 4.95
CA TYR A 43 6.44 -1.96 4.13
C TYR A 43 5.20 -1.19 3.68
N GLU A 44 4.78 -0.17 4.44
CA GLU A 44 3.60 0.65 4.16
C GLU A 44 3.56 1.16 2.71
N PRO A 45 4.60 1.83 2.18
CA PRO A 45 4.57 2.33 0.82
C PRO A 45 4.44 1.19 -0.21
N ALA A 46 4.93 -0.01 0.09
CA ALA A 46 4.87 -1.14 -0.82
C ALA A 46 3.40 -1.61 -0.98
N TYR A 47 2.73 -1.86 0.14
CA TYR A 47 1.32 -2.25 0.14
C TYR A 47 0.43 -1.19 -0.52
N ARG A 48 0.71 0.09 -0.23
CA ARG A 48 -0.02 1.21 -0.82
C ARG A 48 0.13 1.30 -2.33
N ILE A 49 1.33 1.12 -2.85
CA ILE A 49 1.58 1.11 -4.30
C ILE A 49 0.79 -0.01 -4.97
N GLY A 50 0.80 -1.22 -4.38
CA GLY A 50 0.02 -2.36 -4.91
C GLY A 50 -1.48 -2.07 -4.96
N HIS A 51 -2.03 -1.54 -3.87
CA HIS A 51 -3.45 -1.18 -3.79
C HIS A 51 -3.82 -0.05 -4.76
N ALA A 52 -2.99 0.99 -4.84
CA ALA A 52 -3.23 2.13 -5.71
C ALA A 52 -3.13 1.74 -7.19
N ALA A 53 -2.15 0.90 -7.54
CA ALA A 53 -2.01 0.40 -8.90
C ALA A 53 -3.20 -0.48 -9.27
N ARG A 54 -3.74 -1.29 -8.35
CA ARG A 54 -4.96 -2.06 -8.61
C ARG A 54 -6.18 -1.17 -8.83
N ALA A 55 -6.31 -0.12 -8.02
CA ALA A 55 -7.39 0.85 -8.17
C ALA A 55 -7.34 1.60 -9.51
N GLN A 56 -6.15 1.81 -10.07
CA GLN A 56 -5.95 2.39 -11.40
C GLN A 56 -6.14 1.38 -12.53
N ASP A 57 -5.70 0.13 -12.32
CA ASP A 57 -5.65 -0.92 -13.34
C ASP A 57 -6.34 -2.20 -12.89
N MET A 58 -7.67 -2.20 -13.06
CA MET A 58 -8.53 -3.34 -12.69
C MET A 58 -8.47 -4.52 -13.67
N ILE A 59 -7.85 -4.34 -14.85
CA ILE A 59 -7.92 -5.32 -15.96
C ILE A 59 -6.58 -6.03 -16.19
N ARG A 60 -5.45 -5.39 -15.87
CA ARG A 60 -4.12 -5.93 -16.14
C ARG A 60 -3.67 -6.92 -15.08
N ALA A 61 -2.88 -7.91 -15.47
CA ALA A 61 -2.26 -8.85 -14.54
C ALA A 61 -1.03 -8.20 -13.88
N TYR A 62 -0.71 -8.63 -12.66
CA TYR A 62 0.45 -8.11 -11.91
C TYR A 62 1.75 -8.17 -12.72
N GLU A 63 2.00 -9.26 -13.44
CA GLU A 63 3.20 -9.44 -14.28
C GLU A 63 3.34 -8.37 -15.38
N GLN A 64 2.22 -7.84 -15.88
CA GLN A 64 2.25 -6.79 -16.91
C GLN A 64 2.57 -5.40 -16.33
N VAL A 65 2.22 -5.19 -15.06
CA VAL A 65 2.46 -3.91 -14.36
C VAL A 65 3.70 -3.95 -13.47
N GLU A 66 4.33 -5.11 -13.28
CA GLU A 66 5.50 -5.29 -12.39
C GLU A 66 6.61 -4.29 -12.69
N ALA A 67 6.96 -4.08 -13.97
CA ALA A 67 7.98 -3.12 -14.38
C ALA A 67 7.59 -1.66 -14.08
N GLU A 68 6.30 -1.31 -14.22
CA GLU A 68 5.80 0.01 -13.85
C GLU A 68 5.81 0.18 -12.32
N LEU A 69 5.46 -0.87 -11.59
CA LEU A 69 5.46 -0.90 -10.13
C LEU A 69 6.88 -0.79 -9.56
N GLU A 70 7.88 -1.38 -10.22
CA GLU A 70 9.29 -1.21 -9.87
C GLU A 70 9.70 0.25 -9.96
N SER A 71 9.42 0.87 -11.10
CA SER A 71 9.71 2.29 -11.35
C SER A 71 8.96 3.18 -10.35
N ARG A 72 7.71 2.86 -10.05
CA ARG A 72 6.87 3.57 -9.09
C ARG A 72 7.40 3.42 -7.67
N TRP A 73 7.80 2.22 -7.27
CA TRP A 73 8.46 1.95 -5.99
C TRP A 73 9.74 2.76 -5.84
N ALA A 74 10.61 2.80 -6.86
CA ALA A 74 11.83 3.59 -6.81
C ALA A 74 11.56 5.09 -6.54
N ASN A 75 10.44 5.62 -7.05
CA ASN A 75 10.03 7.01 -6.83
C ASN A 75 9.31 7.23 -5.49
N GLU A 76 8.44 6.31 -5.05
CA GLU A 76 7.56 6.49 -3.89
C GLU A 76 8.08 5.85 -2.59
N ARG A 77 9.07 4.96 -2.63
CA ARG A 77 9.61 4.27 -1.44
C ARG A 77 10.15 5.24 -0.38
N GLY A 78 10.57 6.44 -0.79
CA GLY A 78 11.07 7.47 0.12
C GLY A 78 12.20 6.99 1.02
N ARG A 79 11.92 6.89 2.34
CA ARG A 79 12.86 6.46 3.38
C ARG A 79 12.88 4.94 3.64
N SER A 80 12.09 4.16 2.90
CA SER A 80 12.01 2.71 3.09
C SER A 80 13.39 2.08 2.89
N ARG A 81 13.72 1.12 3.75
CA ARG A 81 14.96 0.34 3.66
C ARG A 81 14.81 -0.91 2.80
N LEU A 82 13.58 -1.25 2.44
CA LEU A 82 13.25 -2.38 1.57
C LEU A 82 13.85 -2.21 0.17
N ASP A 83 14.47 -3.29 -0.29
CA ASP A 83 14.90 -3.44 -1.68
C ASP A 83 13.73 -3.83 -2.57
N TRP A 84 13.84 -3.64 -3.89
CA TRP A 84 12.74 -3.97 -4.81
C TRP A 84 12.33 -5.45 -4.71
N ALA A 85 13.29 -6.36 -4.54
CA ALA A 85 12.99 -7.79 -4.39
C ALA A 85 12.09 -8.08 -3.18
N GLN A 86 12.24 -7.34 -2.07
CA GLN A 86 11.37 -7.48 -0.90
C GLN A 86 10.07 -6.71 -1.09
N ALA A 87 10.16 -5.48 -1.59
CA ALA A 87 9.02 -4.62 -1.82
C ALA A 87 8.05 -5.21 -2.83
N ARG A 88 8.52 -5.85 -3.91
CA ARG A 88 7.65 -6.46 -4.93
C ARG A 88 6.71 -7.49 -4.30
N ASN A 89 7.17 -8.27 -3.31
CA ASN A 89 6.34 -9.24 -2.62
C ASN A 89 5.22 -8.53 -1.84
N ALA A 90 5.56 -7.48 -1.08
CA ALA A 90 4.56 -6.68 -0.37
C ALA A 90 3.60 -5.93 -1.33
N VAL A 91 4.11 -5.35 -2.42
CA VAL A 91 3.31 -4.70 -3.48
C VAL A 91 2.35 -5.70 -4.10
N ARG A 92 2.83 -6.90 -4.45
CA ARG A 92 2.01 -7.97 -5.01
C ARG A 92 0.89 -8.36 -4.06
N ARG A 93 1.20 -8.50 -2.77
CA ARG A 93 0.20 -8.82 -1.76
C ARG A 93 -0.82 -7.71 -1.59
N GLY A 94 -0.39 -6.44 -1.58
CA GLY A 94 -1.30 -5.29 -1.63
C GLY A 94 -2.21 -5.30 -2.85
N TRP A 95 -1.70 -5.69 -4.00
CA TRP A 95 -2.45 -5.83 -5.25
C TRP A 95 -3.44 -7.01 -5.22
N GLU A 96 -3.02 -8.18 -4.72
CA GLU A 96 -3.86 -9.38 -4.56
C GLU A 96 -5.00 -9.13 -3.55
N GLU A 97 -4.72 -8.49 -2.41
CA GLU A 97 -5.75 -8.13 -1.45
C GLU A 97 -6.74 -7.12 -2.04
N ALA A 98 -6.27 -6.11 -2.80
CA ALA A 98 -7.15 -5.18 -3.49
C ALA A 98 -8.07 -5.90 -4.49
N GLN A 99 -7.54 -6.91 -5.22
CA GLN A 99 -8.34 -7.76 -6.09
C GLN A 99 -9.41 -8.55 -5.34
N LEU A 100 -9.08 -9.10 -4.17
CA LEU A 100 -10.00 -9.86 -3.33
C LEU A 100 -11.04 -8.95 -2.66
N ALA A 101 -10.65 -7.72 -2.31
CA ALA A 101 -11.52 -6.72 -1.72
C ALA A 101 -12.49 -6.10 -2.73
N ASP A 102 -12.25 -6.23 -4.03
CA ASP A 102 -13.17 -5.83 -5.10
C ASP A 102 -14.30 -6.86 -5.28
N PRO A 103 -15.53 -6.60 -4.77
CA PRO A 103 -16.64 -7.56 -4.84
C PRO A 103 -17.18 -7.78 -6.26
N ARG A 104 -16.68 -7.03 -7.25
CA ARG A 104 -17.10 -7.14 -8.66
C ARG A 104 -16.51 -8.35 -9.37
N LEU A 105 -15.45 -8.97 -8.84
CA LEU A 105 -14.82 -10.17 -9.39
C LEU A 105 -15.39 -11.48 -8.83
N ALA A 106 -16.26 -11.41 -7.81
CA ALA A 106 -16.88 -12.58 -7.18
C ALA A 106 -18.11 -13.12 -7.95
N ARG A 107 -18.20 -12.95 -9.27
CA ARG A 107 -19.36 -13.34 -10.09
C ARG A 107 -19.13 -14.63 -10.87
#